data_AF-A0A7D9JP30-F1
#
_entry.id   AF-A0A7D9JP30-F1
#
_cell.length_a   1.000
_cell.length_b   1.000
_cell.length_c   1.000
_cell.angle_alpha   90.00
_cell.angle_beta   90.00
_cell.angle_gamma   90.00
#
_symmetry.space_group_name_H-M   'P 1'
#
loop_
_entity.id
_entity.type
_entity.pdbx_description
1 polymer ?
#
loop_
_entity_poly.entity_id
_entity_poly.type
_entity_poly.pdbx_seq_one_letter_code
_entity_poly.pdbx_strand_id
1 'polypeptide(L)'
;VDDNGGCTKVVLAEDKDGVDIHPFTRWVLRSKPVQSVTVRLFMTVYGEYPEQKSFNINVSCIGCGSASIRELPDDPGVFEFETTTKDPNHARLSIDGQVYFYQYYLEGRTAGSDHDSAIVILVWDEFQVPTQPNWIRHVKPIFQQYANLYPVMKINFLDLSNYYEVVENKYALIKTMSLDEEDPRYMPVTRDLSPGKVQMILKWLMDDNPRYGFSNLGIGEYTLKYLLQTALQLEHSTIPPYLTGYLSIKKGYNTQVKSILKGILIDEMHHLAQVSNILNAIDGNPNLFASHFVPSYPSYLPGGVHPDVKITVNKISMLQIRNVYMVLETPSKELEENGLMKAVDKIVKDKLKPVSVSTSADTDACDDVLTLYNDAVKRNEDIRTNHNTIGQLYTAILIVMAKLECDGELKFYDTKHQLEVRGEGGKEVTKVYDFGTAVQAIKNIMKEGEGSSPCNPLDDSSGLSHYYQFASIANGRHLKTITNYSKVSSRIQIPLADREFLLR
;
A
#
# COMPACT_ATOMS: atom_id res chain seq x y z
N VAL A 1 32.72 -23.74 -53.70
CA VAL A 1 32.86 -24.72 -54.80
C VAL A 1 34.32 -24.73 -55.19
N ASP A 2 34.98 -25.87 -55.21
CA ASP A 2 36.37 -26.01 -55.63
C ASP A 2 36.52 -25.95 -57.16
N ASP A 3 37.77 -26.00 -57.62
CA ASP A 3 38.14 -25.88 -59.04
C ASP A 3 37.60 -27.03 -59.92
N ASN A 4 37.03 -28.08 -59.31
CA ASN A 4 36.39 -29.20 -60.00
C ASN A 4 34.85 -29.11 -59.97
N GLY A 5 34.28 -28.01 -59.48
CA GLY A 5 32.82 -27.86 -59.35
C GLY A 5 32.24 -28.54 -58.10
N GLY A 6 33.07 -29.04 -57.18
CA GLY A 6 32.65 -29.70 -55.95
C GLY A 6 32.38 -28.71 -54.81
N CYS A 7 31.25 -28.83 -54.13
CA CYS A 7 30.94 -28.01 -52.95
C CYS A 7 31.78 -28.45 -51.73
N THR A 8 32.92 -27.78 -51.49
CA THR A 8 33.81 -28.06 -50.33
C THR A 8 33.27 -27.61 -48.98
N LYS A 9 32.30 -26.67 -48.97
CA LYS A 9 31.61 -26.21 -47.77
C LYS A 9 30.23 -25.68 -48.17
N VAL A 10 29.18 -26.28 -47.64
CA VAL A 10 27.81 -25.74 -47.74
C VAL A 10 27.70 -24.58 -46.76
N VAL A 11 27.50 -23.37 -47.28
CA VAL A 11 27.31 -22.15 -46.47
C VAL A 11 25.82 -21.88 -46.24
N LEU A 12 25.00 -22.18 -47.24
CA LEU A 12 23.55 -22.16 -47.25
C LEU A 12 23.10 -23.33 -48.15
N ALA A 13 22.14 -24.11 -47.69
CA ALA A 13 21.44 -25.09 -48.49
C ALA A 13 19.95 -24.99 -48.17
N GLU A 14 19.13 -25.02 -49.21
CA GLU A 14 17.70 -25.20 -49.05
C GLU A 14 17.41 -26.61 -48.50
N ASP A 15 16.24 -26.74 -47.89
CA ASP A 15 15.72 -28.05 -47.51
C ASP A 15 15.71 -28.99 -48.72
N LYS A 16 16.12 -30.25 -48.52
CA LYS A 16 16.25 -31.23 -49.62
C LYS A 16 14.95 -31.45 -50.40
N ASP A 17 13.81 -31.25 -49.73
CA ASP A 17 12.48 -31.43 -50.28
C ASP A 17 11.88 -30.09 -50.76
N GLY A 18 12.62 -28.99 -50.58
CA GLY A 18 12.21 -27.63 -50.90
C GLY A 18 11.07 -27.11 -50.04
N VAL A 19 10.74 -27.78 -48.93
CA VAL A 19 9.56 -27.45 -48.13
C VAL A 19 9.89 -26.30 -47.19
N ASP A 20 9.09 -25.24 -47.26
CA ASP A 20 9.07 -24.17 -46.28
C ASP A 20 7.65 -24.00 -45.75
N ILE A 21 7.51 -23.92 -44.43
CA ILE A 21 6.24 -23.67 -43.75
C ILE A 21 6.42 -22.40 -42.96
N HIS A 22 5.58 -21.41 -43.20
CA HIS A 22 5.62 -20.16 -42.45
C HIS A 22 4.21 -19.70 -42.08
N PRO A 23 4.09 -18.81 -41.09
CA PRO A 23 2.80 -18.26 -40.70
C PRO A 23 2.22 -17.43 -41.84
N PHE A 24 0.96 -17.72 -42.19
CA PHE A 24 0.13 -16.82 -43.00
C PHE A 24 -0.52 -15.75 -42.09
N THR A 25 -0.81 -16.11 -40.84
CA THR A 25 -1.13 -15.17 -39.76
C THR A 25 0.14 -14.56 -39.15
N ARG A 26 0.00 -13.57 -38.26
CA ARG A 26 1.14 -13.00 -37.52
C ARG A 26 1.83 -14.06 -36.65
N TRP A 27 3.15 -13.94 -36.54
CA TRP A 27 4.02 -14.76 -35.67
C TRP A 27 3.65 -14.69 -34.18
N VAL A 28 3.19 -13.52 -33.75
CA VAL A 28 2.81 -13.25 -32.36
C VAL A 28 1.36 -12.82 -32.34
N LEU A 29 0.58 -13.51 -31.53
CA LEU A 29 -0.84 -13.27 -31.30
C LEU A 29 -1.07 -12.96 -29.83
N ARG A 30 -2.07 -12.13 -29.56
CA ARG A 30 -2.54 -11.85 -28.21
C ARG A 30 -4.01 -12.19 -28.11
N SER A 31 -4.42 -12.78 -26.99
CA SER A 31 -5.79 -13.25 -26.80
C SER A 31 -6.25 -13.11 -25.36
N LYS A 32 -7.55 -12.88 -25.19
CA LYS A 32 -8.18 -12.91 -23.86
C LYS A 32 -8.45 -14.37 -23.44
N PRO A 33 -8.66 -14.64 -22.14
CA PRO A 33 -9.16 -15.93 -21.69
C PRO A 33 -10.47 -16.31 -22.38
N VAL A 34 -10.67 -17.60 -22.62
CA VAL A 34 -11.92 -18.18 -23.17
C VAL A 34 -12.25 -17.64 -24.57
N GLN A 35 -11.23 -17.26 -25.34
CA GLN A 35 -11.37 -16.79 -26.70
C GLN A 35 -10.79 -17.83 -27.67
N SER A 36 -11.50 -18.05 -28.79
CA SER A 36 -10.97 -18.88 -29.86
C SER A 36 -9.98 -18.10 -30.71
N VAL A 37 -8.82 -18.70 -30.97
CA VAL A 37 -7.77 -18.14 -31.82
C VAL A 37 -7.55 -19.06 -33.01
N THR A 38 -7.74 -18.51 -34.20
CA THR A 38 -7.49 -19.18 -35.46
C THR A 38 -6.11 -18.78 -35.99
N VAL A 39 -5.29 -19.77 -36.32
CA VAL A 39 -3.95 -19.58 -36.85
C VAL A 39 -3.87 -20.25 -38.22
N ARG A 40 -3.32 -19.55 -39.19
CA ARG A 40 -3.09 -20.09 -40.53
C ARG A 40 -1.61 -20.17 -40.83
N LEU A 41 -1.20 -21.33 -41.33
CA LEU A 41 0.12 -21.60 -41.84
C LEU A 41 0.03 -21.72 -43.36
N PHE A 42 1.05 -21.28 -44.05
CA PHE A 42 1.19 -21.42 -45.47
C PHE A 42 2.47 -22.19 -45.77
N MET A 43 2.39 -23.10 -46.72
CA MET A 43 3.48 -23.97 -47.09
C MET A 43 3.79 -23.82 -48.58
N THR A 44 5.07 -23.73 -48.90
CA THR A 44 5.58 -23.72 -50.26
C THR A 44 6.53 -24.88 -50.50
N VAL A 45 6.67 -25.27 -51.77
CA VAL A 45 7.64 -26.27 -52.22
C VAL A 45 8.48 -25.62 -53.31
N TYR A 46 9.75 -25.38 -53.03
CA TYR A 46 10.65 -24.59 -53.88
C TYR A 46 10.07 -23.21 -54.24
N GLY A 47 9.39 -22.56 -53.28
CA GLY A 47 8.78 -21.24 -53.45
C GLY A 47 7.44 -21.21 -54.20
N GLU A 48 6.94 -22.36 -54.68
CA GLU A 48 5.68 -22.47 -55.40
C GLU A 48 4.57 -23.11 -54.55
N TYR A 49 3.31 -22.86 -54.92
CA TYR A 49 2.14 -23.49 -54.29
C TYR A 49 2.11 -24.99 -54.61
N PRO A 50 1.80 -25.86 -53.62
CA PRO A 50 1.74 -27.29 -53.84
C PRO A 50 0.49 -27.68 -54.66
N GLU A 51 0.67 -28.22 -55.87
CA GLU A 51 -0.45 -28.53 -56.77
C GLU A 51 -1.19 -29.86 -56.46
N GLN A 52 -0.52 -30.87 -55.86
CA GLN A 52 -1.08 -32.24 -55.75
C GLN A 52 -0.62 -33.09 -54.55
N LYS A 53 0.22 -32.56 -53.65
CA LYS A 53 0.71 -33.35 -52.50
C LYS A 53 -0.10 -33.02 -51.26
N SER A 54 -0.68 -34.04 -50.62
CA SER A 54 -1.24 -33.91 -49.27
C SER A 54 -0.09 -33.94 -48.26
N PHE A 55 0.20 -32.81 -47.64
CA PHE A 55 1.17 -32.73 -46.57
C PHE A 55 0.45 -32.76 -45.23
N ASN A 56 1.01 -33.49 -44.26
CA ASN A 56 0.50 -33.51 -42.91
C ASN A 56 1.39 -32.64 -42.03
N ILE A 57 0.82 -31.60 -41.44
CA ILE A 57 1.50 -30.75 -40.47
C ILE A 57 1.05 -31.18 -39.08
N ASN A 58 1.98 -31.19 -38.12
CA ASN A 58 1.67 -31.34 -36.71
C ASN A 58 1.88 -30.01 -36.00
N VAL A 59 1.02 -29.72 -35.03
CA VAL A 59 1.16 -28.57 -34.14
C VAL A 59 1.17 -29.03 -32.69
N SER A 60 2.24 -28.71 -31.98
CA SER A 60 2.42 -29.03 -30.57
C SER A 60 2.64 -27.77 -29.74
N CYS A 61 1.84 -27.57 -28.71
CA CYS A 61 2.02 -26.53 -27.71
C CYS A 61 2.91 -27.01 -26.57
N ILE A 62 3.97 -26.27 -26.28
CA ILE A 62 4.82 -26.51 -25.12
C ILE A 62 4.00 -26.31 -23.84
N GLY A 63 3.75 -27.41 -23.11
CA GLY A 63 3.02 -27.39 -21.84
C GLY A 63 1.49 -27.32 -21.94
N CYS A 64 0.89 -27.34 -23.14
CA CYS A 64 -0.57 -27.35 -23.30
C CYS A 64 -1.16 -28.39 -24.26
N GLY A 65 -0.33 -29.24 -24.87
CA GLY A 65 -0.76 -30.42 -25.66
C GLY A 65 -0.66 -30.21 -27.18
N SER A 66 -1.24 -31.09 -27.97
CA SER A 66 -1.28 -30.97 -29.43
C SER A 66 -2.54 -30.22 -29.89
N ALA A 67 -2.43 -29.44 -30.98
CA ALA A 67 -3.56 -28.81 -31.64
C ALA A 67 -3.87 -29.56 -32.95
N SER A 68 -5.16 -29.78 -33.23
CA SER A 68 -5.59 -30.34 -34.51
C SER A 68 -5.50 -29.28 -35.59
N ILE A 69 -4.78 -29.60 -36.67
CA ILE A 69 -4.63 -28.74 -37.84
C ILE A 69 -5.24 -29.43 -39.06
N ARG A 70 -5.84 -28.64 -39.95
CA ARG A 70 -6.45 -29.12 -41.21
C ARG A 70 -6.00 -28.27 -42.38
N GLU A 71 -5.88 -28.87 -43.56
CA GLU A 71 -5.73 -28.13 -44.81
C GLU A 71 -7.07 -27.51 -45.23
N LEU A 72 -7.04 -26.29 -45.78
CA LEU A 72 -8.25 -25.62 -46.27
C LEU A 72 -8.65 -26.18 -47.65
N PRO A 73 -9.92 -26.56 -47.87
CA PRO A 73 -10.35 -27.18 -49.14
C PRO A 73 -10.16 -26.29 -50.37
N ASP A 74 -10.32 -24.98 -50.20
CA ASP A 74 -10.31 -24.00 -51.29
C ASP A 74 -8.93 -23.39 -51.54
N ASP A 75 -7.95 -23.61 -50.65
CA ASP A 75 -6.61 -23.03 -50.68
C ASP A 75 -5.53 -24.10 -50.42
N PRO A 76 -5.11 -24.87 -51.45
CA PRO A 76 -4.07 -25.89 -51.32
C PRO A 76 -2.77 -25.33 -50.74
N GLY A 77 -2.18 -26.02 -49.77
CA GLY A 77 -0.98 -25.57 -49.05
C GLY A 77 -1.24 -24.57 -47.92
N VAL A 78 -2.50 -24.18 -47.66
CA VAL A 78 -2.89 -23.38 -46.48
C VAL A 78 -3.50 -24.28 -45.43
N PHE A 79 -2.95 -24.23 -44.22
CA PHE A 79 -3.35 -25.04 -43.09
C PHE A 79 -3.90 -24.16 -41.97
N GLU A 80 -4.93 -24.62 -41.28
CA GLU A 80 -5.61 -23.89 -40.22
C GLU A 80 -5.73 -24.76 -38.97
N PHE A 81 -5.31 -24.21 -37.83
CA PHE A 81 -5.64 -24.77 -36.53
C PHE A 81 -6.35 -23.72 -35.67
N GLU A 82 -7.24 -24.20 -34.83
CA GLU A 82 -7.98 -23.38 -33.88
C GLU A 82 -7.66 -23.86 -32.46
N THR A 83 -7.42 -22.91 -31.55
CA THR A 83 -7.19 -23.20 -30.15
C THR A 83 -8.02 -22.27 -29.28
N THR A 84 -8.65 -22.84 -28.24
CA THR A 84 -9.38 -22.06 -27.25
C THR A 84 -8.48 -21.78 -26.05
N THR A 85 -8.26 -20.49 -25.77
CA THR A 85 -7.43 -20.06 -24.65
C THR A 85 -8.15 -20.23 -23.32
N LYS A 86 -7.38 -20.42 -22.24
CA LYS A 86 -7.89 -20.49 -20.86
C LYS A 86 -7.22 -19.41 -20.03
N ASP A 87 -7.88 -19.01 -18.94
CA ASP A 87 -7.27 -18.10 -17.97
C ASP A 87 -5.98 -18.74 -17.43
N PRO A 88 -4.80 -18.11 -17.61
CA PRO A 88 -3.55 -18.61 -17.07
C PRO A 88 -3.49 -18.59 -15.53
N ASN A 89 -4.46 -17.96 -14.87
CA ASN A 89 -4.58 -17.88 -13.42
C ASN A 89 -3.28 -17.35 -12.77
N HIS A 90 -2.75 -16.26 -13.34
CA HIS A 90 -1.62 -15.53 -12.80
C HIS A 90 -0.30 -16.33 -12.73
N ALA A 91 -0.05 -17.18 -13.73
CA ALA A 91 1.11 -18.08 -13.79
C ALA A 91 2.49 -17.38 -13.66
N ARG A 92 2.61 -16.09 -14.06
CA ARG A 92 3.88 -15.35 -14.04
C ARG A 92 4.06 -14.40 -12.84
N LEU A 93 3.13 -14.38 -11.87
CA LEU A 93 3.13 -13.64 -10.59
C LEU A 93 3.27 -12.10 -10.64
N SER A 94 4.06 -11.56 -11.55
CA SER A 94 4.44 -10.14 -11.59
C SER A 94 4.14 -9.47 -12.93
N ILE A 95 3.80 -10.28 -13.93
CA ILE A 95 3.43 -9.88 -15.30
C ILE A 95 2.13 -10.61 -15.62
N ASP A 96 1.17 -9.91 -16.21
CA ASP A 96 -0.13 -10.50 -16.50
C ASP A 96 -0.06 -11.47 -17.68
N GLY A 97 -0.70 -12.61 -17.52
CA GLY A 97 -0.87 -13.61 -18.57
C GLY A 97 0.24 -14.63 -18.67
N GLN A 98 0.24 -15.38 -19.76
CA GLN A 98 1.20 -16.44 -20.07
C GLN A 98 1.46 -16.55 -21.57
N VAL A 99 2.69 -16.89 -21.92
CA VAL A 99 3.12 -17.08 -23.31
C VAL A 99 3.09 -18.58 -23.63
N TYR A 100 2.39 -18.94 -24.71
CA TYR A 100 2.30 -20.31 -25.22
C TYR A 100 2.98 -20.41 -26.58
N PHE A 101 3.88 -21.38 -26.71
CA PHE A 101 4.61 -21.66 -27.95
C PHE A 101 3.98 -22.84 -28.66
N TYR A 102 3.40 -22.59 -29.83
CA TYR A 102 2.84 -23.59 -30.73
C TYR A 102 3.87 -23.88 -31.82
N GLN A 103 4.64 -24.94 -31.62
CA GLN A 103 5.60 -25.42 -32.59
C GLN A 103 4.88 -26.18 -33.69
N TYR A 104 5.20 -25.87 -34.94
CA TYR A 104 4.68 -26.59 -36.10
C TYR A 104 5.81 -27.31 -36.82
N TYR A 105 5.52 -28.47 -37.39
CA TYR A 105 6.50 -29.25 -38.13
C TYR A 105 5.81 -30.21 -39.11
N LEU A 106 6.49 -30.51 -40.21
CA LEU A 106 6.02 -31.51 -41.16
C LEU A 106 6.07 -32.92 -40.54
N GLU A 107 5.05 -33.74 -40.78
CA GLU A 107 5.04 -35.13 -40.35
C GLU A 107 6.28 -35.88 -40.87
N GLY A 108 6.90 -36.69 -39.99
CA GLY A 108 8.16 -37.37 -40.27
C GLY A 108 9.42 -36.54 -39.97
N ARG A 109 9.29 -35.24 -39.65
CA ARG A 109 10.37 -34.40 -39.11
C ARG A 109 10.30 -34.31 -37.58
N THR A 110 11.41 -33.95 -36.94
CA THR A 110 11.47 -33.74 -35.49
C THR A 110 11.00 -32.32 -35.14
N ALA A 111 10.15 -32.20 -34.12
CA ALA A 111 9.72 -30.91 -33.59
C ALA A 111 10.94 -30.06 -33.17
N GLY A 112 11.00 -28.80 -33.60
CA GLY A 112 12.09 -27.88 -33.30
C GLY A 112 13.37 -28.06 -34.14
N SER A 113 13.34 -28.88 -35.19
CA SER A 113 14.43 -28.95 -36.19
C SER A 113 14.52 -27.68 -37.05
N ASP A 114 13.41 -26.97 -37.20
CA ASP A 114 13.34 -25.67 -37.85
C ASP A 114 13.37 -24.57 -36.78
N HIS A 115 14.42 -23.75 -36.79
CA HIS A 115 14.69 -22.76 -35.74
C HIS A 115 13.64 -21.63 -35.65
N ASP A 116 12.85 -21.43 -36.70
CA ASP A 116 11.80 -20.41 -36.79
C ASP A 116 10.38 -21.03 -36.84
N SER A 117 10.16 -22.27 -36.41
CA SER A 117 8.85 -22.93 -36.55
C SER A 117 7.97 -22.86 -35.31
N ALA A 118 7.66 -21.65 -34.83
CA ALA A 118 6.75 -21.44 -33.72
C ALA A 118 5.82 -20.24 -33.88
N ILE A 119 4.55 -20.44 -33.54
CA ILE A 119 3.58 -19.38 -33.31
C ILE A 119 3.52 -19.10 -31.81
N VAL A 120 3.60 -17.82 -31.45
CA VAL A 120 3.59 -17.40 -30.05
C VAL A 120 2.25 -16.75 -29.73
N ILE A 121 1.53 -17.31 -28.75
CA ILE A 121 0.25 -16.77 -28.29
C ILE A 121 0.41 -16.29 -26.84
N LEU A 122 0.33 -14.98 -26.63
CA LEU A 122 0.17 -14.39 -25.30
C LEU A 122 -1.31 -14.45 -24.91
N VAL A 123 -1.62 -15.11 -23.80
CA VAL A 123 -2.96 -15.08 -23.19
C VAL A 123 -2.88 -14.24 -21.94
N TRP A 124 -3.65 -13.16 -21.84
CA TRP A 124 -3.68 -12.32 -20.63
C TRP A 124 -4.44 -13.00 -19.48
N ASP A 125 -4.10 -12.64 -18.24
CA ASP A 125 -4.88 -13.05 -17.07
C ASP A 125 -6.28 -12.44 -17.11
N GLU A 126 -7.27 -13.19 -16.66
CA GLU A 126 -8.60 -12.66 -16.44
C GLU A 126 -8.59 -11.61 -15.31
N PHE A 127 -9.23 -10.48 -15.53
CA PHE A 127 -9.36 -9.44 -14.51
C PHE A 127 -10.74 -8.81 -14.53
N GLN A 128 -11.46 -8.98 -13.42
CA GLN A 128 -12.79 -8.42 -13.24
C GLN A 128 -12.69 -6.94 -12.88
N VAL A 129 -13.12 -6.07 -13.81
CA VAL A 129 -13.07 -4.61 -13.62
C VAL A 129 -14.04 -4.20 -12.50
N PRO A 130 -13.56 -3.54 -11.43
CA PRO A 130 -14.44 -3.06 -10.38
C PRO A 130 -15.52 -2.12 -10.93
N THR A 131 -16.73 -2.17 -10.38
CA THR A 131 -17.80 -1.22 -10.69
C THR A 131 -17.35 0.22 -10.44
N GLN A 132 -16.47 0.41 -9.47
CA GLN A 132 -16.03 1.68 -8.94
C GLN A 132 -14.54 1.61 -8.54
N PRO A 133 -13.61 1.75 -9.51
CA PRO A 133 -12.19 1.66 -9.24
C PRO A 133 -11.70 2.85 -8.39
N ASN A 134 -10.58 2.66 -7.68
CA ASN A 134 -9.98 3.67 -6.81
C ASN A 134 -8.46 3.53 -6.77
N TRP A 135 -7.80 4.60 -6.36
CA TRP A 135 -6.35 4.68 -6.35
C TRP A 135 -5.72 3.65 -5.41
N ILE A 136 -6.05 3.65 -4.12
CA ILE A 136 -5.36 2.79 -3.14
C ILE A 136 -5.41 1.29 -3.50
N ARG A 137 -6.57 0.72 -3.80
CA ARG A 137 -6.69 -0.74 -4.00
C ARG A 137 -6.36 -1.18 -5.41
N HIS A 138 -6.64 -0.37 -6.42
CA HIS A 138 -6.63 -0.84 -7.79
C HIS A 138 -5.51 -0.21 -8.62
N VAL A 139 -5.32 1.11 -8.57
CA VAL A 139 -4.37 1.80 -9.45
C VAL A 139 -2.97 1.90 -8.84
N LYS A 140 -2.85 2.31 -7.58
CA LYS A 140 -1.58 2.51 -6.87
C LYS A 140 -0.66 1.28 -6.90
N PRO A 141 -1.13 0.03 -6.67
CA PRO A 141 -0.24 -1.12 -6.69
C PRO A 141 0.46 -1.31 -8.04
N ILE A 142 -0.28 -1.06 -9.13
CA ILE A 142 0.23 -1.14 -10.50
C ILE A 142 1.19 0.01 -10.74
N PHE A 143 0.75 1.25 -10.51
CA PHE A 143 1.55 2.43 -10.80
C PHE A 143 2.81 2.54 -9.94
N GLN A 144 2.79 2.04 -8.70
CA GLN A 144 3.96 1.91 -7.85
C GLN A 144 5.01 0.98 -8.46
N GLN A 145 4.57 -0.15 -9.04
CA GLN A 145 5.48 -1.07 -9.74
C GLN A 145 6.17 -0.36 -10.91
N TYR A 146 5.42 0.42 -11.71
CA TYR A 146 6.00 1.22 -12.79
C TYR A 146 6.96 2.30 -12.27
N ALA A 147 6.59 3.04 -11.23
CA ALA A 147 7.45 4.06 -10.63
C ALA A 147 8.78 3.47 -10.13
N ASN A 148 8.77 2.23 -9.64
CA ASN A 148 9.96 1.50 -9.21
C ASN A 148 10.82 1.01 -10.38
N LEU A 149 10.19 0.52 -11.45
CA LEU A 149 10.89 0.01 -12.64
C LEU A 149 11.48 1.12 -13.51
N TYR A 150 10.88 2.32 -13.49
CA TYR A 150 11.26 3.45 -14.34
C TYR A 150 11.60 4.70 -13.49
N PRO A 151 12.68 4.68 -12.69
CA PRO A 151 13.01 5.77 -11.77
C PRO A 151 13.29 7.10 -12.48
N VAL A 152 13.76 7.07 -13.73
CA VAL A 152 13.98 8.28 -14.54
C VAL A 152 12.66 8.98 -14.86
N MET A 153 11.58 8.23 -15.12
CA MET A 153 10.23 8.79 -15.31
C MET A 153 9.77 9.49 -14.02
N LYS A 154 9.92 8.79 -12.89
CA LYS A 154 9.55 9.31 -11.56
C LYS A 154 10.28 10.61 -11.21
N ILE A 155 11.58 10.71 -11.47
CA ILE A 155 12.40 11.86 -11.05
C ILE A 155 12.21 13.06 -11.98
N ASN A 156 12.06 12.84 -13.28
CA ASN A 156 12.16 13.91 -14.27
C ASN A 156 10.85 14.29 -14.96
N PHE A 157 9.81 13.45 -14.88
CA PHE A 157 8.61 13.61 -15.72
C PHE A 157 7.30 13.48 -14.94
N LEU A 158 7.06 12.34 -14.30
CA LEU A 158 5.81 12.02 -13.62
C LEU A 158 6.05 10.89 -12.60
N ASP A 159 5.86 11.16 -11.31
CA ASP A 159 5.84 10.11 -10.30
C ASP A 159 4.50 9.37 -10.30
N LEU A 160 4.46 8.25 -11.01
CA LEU A 160 3.29 7.36 -11.02
C LEU A 160 2.95 6.81 -9.63
N SER A 161 3.83 6.86 -8.62
CA SER A 161 3.46 6.47 -7.26
C SER A 161 2.72 7.56 -6.47
N ASN A 162 2.64 8.78 -7.02
CA ASN A 162 1.98 9.93 -6.42
C ASN A 162 0.62 10.17 -7.09
N TYR A 163 -0.45 10.10 -6.30
CA TYR A 163 -1.80 10.36 -6.80
C TYR A 163 -1.98 11.75 -7.41
N TYR A 164 -1.49 12.79 -6.73
CA TYR A 164 -1.77 14.17 -7.12
C TYR A 164 -1.13 14.49 -8.46
N GLU A 165 0.11 14.03 -8.66
CA GLU A 165 0.80 14.16 -9.95
C GLU A 165 0.10 13.39 -11.07
N VAL A 166 -0.40 12.19 -10.78
CA VAL A 166 -1.16 11.39 -11.75
C VAL A 166 -2.47 12.08 -12.14
N VAL A 167 -3.21 12.62 -11.17
CA VAL A 167 -4.48 13.32 -11.40
C VAL A 167 -4.26 14.62 -12.18
N GLU A 168 -3.21 15.37 -11.86
CA GLU A 168 -2.82 16.58 -12.60
C GLU A 168 -2.49 16.26 -14.07
N ASN A 169 -1.87 15.11 -14.33
CA ASN A 169 -1.46 14.66 -15.66
C ASN A 169 -2.46 13.69 -16.33
N LYS A 170 -3.68 13.53 -15.80
CA LYS A 170 -4.62 12.47 -16.20
C LYS A 170 -4.96 12.48 -17.69
N TYR A 171 -5.08 13.65 -18.31
CA TYR A 171 -5.42 13.76 -19.74
C TYR A 171 -4.33 13.20 -20.66
N ALA A 172 -3.06 13.37 -20.30
CA ALA A 172 -1.95 12.80 -21.05
C ALA A 172 -1.98 11.27 -20.97
N LEU A 173 -2.19 10.73 -19.75
CA LEU A 173 -2.30 9.29 -19.51
C LEU A 173 -3.48 8.68 -20.25
N ILE A 174 -4.67 9.30 -20.19
CA ILE A 174 -5.86 8.85 -20.94
C ILE A 174 -5.53 8.79 -22.43
N LYS A 175 -4.95 9.85 -22.99
CA LYS A 175 -4.63 9.95 -24.42
C LYS A 175 -3.66 8.86 -24.89
N THR A 176 -2.70 8.46 -24.08
CA THR A 176 -1.73 7.42 -24.46
C THR A 176 -2.23 6.00 -24.16
N MET A 177 -3.03 5.80 -23.11
CA MET A 177 -3.51 4.48 -22.70
C MET A 177 -4.79 4.05 -23.43
N SER A 178 -5.55 4.97 -24.02
CA SER A 178 -6.79 4.67 -24.74
C SER A 178 -6.61 4.38 -26.23
N LEU A 179 -5.39 4.49 -26.76
CA LEU A 179 -5.10 4.21 -28.17
C LEU A 179 -5.10 2.71 -28.45
N ASP A 180 -5.18 2.37 -29.74
CA ASP A 180 -4.93 1.01 -30.20
C ASP A 180 -3.49 0.60 -29.85
N GLU A 181 -3.28 -0.66 -29.46
CA GLU A 181 -1.97 -1.16 -29.02
C GLU A 181 -0.90 -1.14 -30.13
N GLU A 182 -1.31 -1.10 -31.40
CA GLU A 182 -0.43 -0.97 -32.56
C GLU A 182 -0.13 0.50 -32.91
N ASP A 183 -0.79 1.48 -32.26
CA ASP A 183 -0.48 2.90 -32.46
C ASP A 183 0.87 3.24 -31.84
N PRO A 184 1.80 3.89 -32.57
CA PRO A 184 3.13 4.24 -32.04
C PRO A 184 3.09 5.22 -30.86
N ARG A 185 1.95 5.86 -30.60
CA ARG A 185 1.73 6.77 -29.45
C ARG A 185 1.09 6.05 -28.26
N TYR A 186 0.69 4.79 -28.41
CA TYR A 186 0.20 3.97 -27.30
C TYR A 186 1.29 3.85 -26.24
N MET A 187 0.91 3.89 -24.97
CA MET A 187 1.85 3.79 -23.85
C MET A 187 2.51 2.40 -23.83
N PRO A 188 3.78 2.24 -24.25
CA PRO A 188 4.32 0.91 -24.54
C PRO A 188 4.45 0.04 -23.29
N VAL A 189 4.68 0.69 -22.15
CA VAL A 189 4.87 0.02 -20.86
C VAL A 189 3.59 -0.66 -20.38
N THR A 190 2.40 -0.25 -20.83
CA THR A 190 1.12 -0.85 -20.43
C THR A 190 0.68 -2.02 -21.31
N ARG A 191 1.46 -2.38 -22.34
CA ARG A 191 1.13 -3.48 -23.28
C ARG A 191 1.09 -4.86 -22.61
N ASP A 192 1.82 -5.02 -21.52
CA ASP A 192 1.86 -6.27 -20.74
C ASP A 192 0.83 -6.30 -19.60
N LEU A 193 0.02 -5.26 -19.43
CA LEU A 193 -1.13 -5.29 -18.52
C LEU A 193 -2.30 -6.01 -19.18
N SER A 194 -3.07 -6.77 -18.40
CA SER A 194 -4.29 -7.36 -18.92
C SER A 194 -5.28 -6.27 -19.38
N PRO A 195 -6.09 -6.52 -20.43
CA PRO A 195 -7.08 -5.56 -20.89
C PRO A 195 -8.04 -5.09 -19.78
N GLY A 196 -8.37 -5.98 -18.84
CA GLY A 196 -9.18 -5.62 -17.67
C GLY A 196 -8.49 -4.61 -16.75
N LYS A 197 -7.19 -4.75 -16.48
CA LYS A 197 -6.47 -3.76 -15.66
C LYS A 197 -6.33 -2.42 -16.39
N VAL A 198 -6.07 -2.42 -17.70
CA VAL A 198 -6.05 -1.18 -18.50
C VAL A 198 -7.41 -0.49 -18.44
N GLN A 199 -8.51 -1.23 -18.63
CA GLN A 199 -9.87 -0.70 -18.52
C GLN A 199 -10.16 -0.15 -17.12
N MET A 200 -9.71 -0.82 -16.07
CA MET A 200 -9.86 -0.36 -14.68
C MET A 200 -9.15 0.99 -14.47
N ILE A 201 -7.91 1.13 -14.96
CA ILE A 201 -7.13 2.38 -14.85
C ILE A 201 -7.79 3.51 -15.66
N LEU A 202 -8.18 3.24 -16.91
CA LEU A 202 -8.86 4.23 -17.76
C LEU A 202 -10.18 4.68 -17.13
N LYS A 203 -10.98 3.73 -16.63
CA LYS A 203 -12.24 4.03 -15.94
C LYS A 203 -12.03 4.92 -14.71
N TRP A 204 -10.92 4.74 -13.98
CA TRP A 204 -10.56 5.58 -12.85
C TRP A 204 -10.06 6.97 -13.29
N LEU A 205 -9.19 7.05 -14.31
CA LEU A 205 -8.66 8.32 -14.84
C LEU A 205 -9.75 9.21 -15.47
N MET A 206 -10.74 8.59 -16.13
CA MET A 206 -11.85 9.27 -16.78
C MET A 206 -12.89 9.84 -15.81
N ASP A 207 -12.82 9.50 -14.52
CA ASP A 207 -13.63 10.14 -13.50
C ASP A 207 -13.25 11.64 -13.39
N ASP A 208 -14.23 12.52 -13.24
CA ASP A 208 -13.99 13.96 -13.11
C ASP A 208 -13.11 14.25 -11.89
N ASN A 209 -13.37 13.52 -10.79
CA ASN A 209 -12.53 13.48 -9.61
C ASN A 209 -12.07 12.04 -9.33
N PRO A 210 -10.95 11.59 -9.95
CA PRO A 210 -10.44 10.23 -9.80
C PRO A 210 -10.31 9.84 -8.34
N ARG A 211 -10.99 8.77 -7.95
CA ARG A 211 -11.18 8.46 -6.53
C ARG A 211 -9.86 8.05 -5.89
N TYR A 212 -9.34 8.84 -4.95
CA TYR A 212 -8.18 8.44 -4.13
C TYR A 212 -8.41 7.09 -3.41
N GLY A 213 -9.64 6.85 -2.97
CA GLY A 213 -10.02 5.66 -2.24
C GLY A 213 -11.53 5.46 -2.16
N PHE A 214 -11.99 4.61 -1.23
CA PHE A 214 -13.40 4.26 -1.07
C PHE A 214 -14.24 5.48 -0.68
N SER A 215 -15.01 5.99 -1.64
CA SER A 215 -16.04 7.01 -1.37
C SER A 215 -17.48 6.49 -1.49
N ASN A 216 -17.74 5.18 -1.66
CA ASN A 216 -19.12 4.62 -1.74
C ASN A 216 -19.24 3.12 -1.34
N LEU A 217 -18.20 2.48 -0.83
CA LEU A 217 -18.35 1.25 -0.03
C LEU A 217 -18.29 1.73 1.41
N GLY A 218 -19.35 1.52 2.20
CA GLY A 218 -19.52 2.12 3.53
C GLY A 218 -18.26 2.12 4.37
N ILE A 219 -18.05 3.20 5.11
CA ILE A 219 -17.03 3.27 6.16
C ILE A 219 -17.52 2.35 7.26
N GLY A 220 -17.09 1.09 7.15
CA GLY A 220 -17.42 -0.01 8.03
C GLY A 220 -16.21 -0.43 8.88
N GLU A 221 -16.30 -1.60 9.48
CA GLU A 221 -15.23 -2.27 10.23
C GLU A 221 -13.88 -2.35 9.47
N TYR A 222 -13.91 -2.45 8.14
CA TYR A 222 -12.70 -2.43 7.30
C TYR A 222 -11.89 -1.13 7.47
N THR A 223 -12.56 0.03 7.50
CA THR A 223 -11.87 1.32 7.63
C THR A 223 -11.19 1.41 8.99
N LEU A 224 -11.86 0.93 10.04
CA LEU A 224 -11.28 0.85 11.38
C LEU A 224 -10.01 -0.03 11.37
N LYS A 225 -10.08 -1.24 10.80
CA LYS A 225 -8.93 -2.15 10.67
C LYS A 225 -7.78 -1.52 9.88
N TYR A 226 -8.08 -0.82 8.78
CA TYR A 226 -7.07 -0.12 7.99
C TYR A 226 -6.39 1.00 8.79
N LEU A 227 -7.17 1.85 9.47
CA LEU A 227 -6.63 2.96 10.26
C LEU A 227 -5.78 2.43 11.42
N LEU A 228 -6.22 1.38 12.10
CA LEU A 228 -5.45 0.75 13.17
C LEU A 228 -4.17 0.08 12.65
N GLN A 229 -4.19 -0.59 11.49
CA GLN A 229 -2.97 -1.14 10.88
C GLN A 229 -2.00 -0.02 10.45
N THR A 230 -2.53 1.14 10.06
CA THR A 230 -1.75 2.34 9.75
C THR A 230 -1.14 2.93 11.02
N ALA A 231 -1.92 3.03 12.11
CA ALA A 231 -1.42 3.45 13.42
C ALA A 231 -0.33 2.49 13.93
N LEU A 232 -0.51 1.17 13.79
CA LEU A 232 0.51 0.19 14.13
C LEU A 232 1.83 0.46 13.38
N GLN A 233 1.74 0.78 12.09
CA GLN A 233 2.91 1.16 11.29
C GLN A 233 3.52 2.49 11.77
N LEU A 234 2.68 3.45 12.17
CA LEU A 234 3.08 4.76 12.69
C LEU A 234 3.92 4.62 13.96
N GLU A 235 3.40 3.89 14.97
CA GLU A 235 4.10 3.62 16.24
C GLU A 235 5.43 2.89 15.99
N HIS A 236 5.46 1.94 15.05
CA HIS A 236 6.72 1.30 14.69
C HIS A 236 7.70 2.28 14.02
N SER A 237 7.20 3.27 13.29
CA SER A 237 8.03 4.21 12.54
C SER A 237 8.77 5.22 13.42
N THR A 238 8.33 5.45 14.66
CA THR A 238 8.96 6.34 15.65
C THR A 238 10.06 5.63 16.46
N ILE A 239 9.96 4.31 16.64
CA ILE A 239 10.92 3.50 17.41
C ILE A 239 12.37 3.60 16.89
N PRO A 240 12.69 3.36 15.60
CA PRO A 240 14.08 3.43 15.13
C PRO A 240 14.76 4.80 15.28
N PRO A 241 14.10 5.94 14.96
CA PRO A 241 14.62 7.27 15.26
C PRO A 241 14.96 7.50 16.74
N TYR A 242 14.07 7.11 17.67
CA TYR A 242 14.29 7.28 19.11
C TYR A 242 15.37 6.34 19.65
N LEU A 243 15.34 5.08 19.24
CA LEU A 243 16.36 4.08 19.59
C LEU A 243 17.75 4.51 19.14
N THR A 244 17.88 5.05 17.93
CA THR A 244 19.17 5.54 17.41
C THR A 244 19.68 6.73 18.22
N GLY A 245 18.79 7.68 18.56
CA GLY A 245 19.11 8.79 19.46
C GLY A 245 19.62 8.28 20.81
N TYR A 246 18.88 7.35 21.43
CA TYR A 246 19.23 6.72 22.71
C TYR A 246 20.60 6.01 22.68
N LEU A 247 20.86 5.20 21.64
CA LEU A 247 22.10 4.45 21.48
C LEU A 247 23.30 5.34 21.20
N SER A 248 23.09 6.51 20.58
CA SER A 248 24.18 7.46 20.29
C SER A 248 24.75 8.15 21.54
N ILE A 249 24.04 8.11 22.68
CA ILE A 249 24.51 8.70 23.95
C ILE A 249 25.53 7.77 24.63
N LYS A 250 26.79 8.26 24.72
CA LYS A 250 27.90 7.56 25.39
C LYS A 250 27.61 7.29 26.86
N LYS A 251 28.15 6.17 27.37
CA LYS A 251 28.02 5.79 28.79
C LYS A 251 28.53 6.92 29.71
N GLY A 252 27.71 7.30 30.69
CA GLY A 252 28.06 8.35 31.67
C GLY A 252 27.75 9.79 31.24
N TYR A 253 27.32 10.02 29.99
CA TYR A 253 26.98 11.35 29.48
C TYR A 253 25.48 11.52 29.32
N ASN A 254 24.99 12.75 29.49
CA ASN A 254 23.59 13.15 29.29
C ASN A 254 22.61 12.13 29.89
N THR A 255 22.90 11.64 31.09
CA THR A 255 22.19 10.50 31.71
C THR A 255 20.71 10.77 31.87
N GLN A 256 20.34 12.03 32.13
CA GLN A 256 18.95 12.46 32.19
C GLN A 256 18.25 12.39 30.83
N VAL A 257 18.86 12.93 29.76
CA VAL A 257 18.32 12.85 28.38
C VAL A 257 18.18 11.38 27.96
N LYS A 258 19.18 10.55 28.32
CA LYS A 258 19.15 9.12 28.05
C LYS A 258 18.02 8.41 28.78
N SER A 259 17.71 8.81 30.01
CA SER A 259 16.58 8.28 30.76
C SER A 259 15.24 8.67 30.12
N ILE A 260 15.09 9.93 29.71
CA ILE A 260 13.88 10.42 29.04
C ILE A 260 13.63 9.64 27.74
N LEU A 261 14.63 9.53 26.87
CA LEU A 261 14.49 8.76 25.61
C LEU A 261 14.16 7.29 25.84
N LYS A 262 14.69 6.71 26.91
CA LYS A 262 14.40 5.32 27.24
C LYS A 262 12.92 5.15 27.61
N GLY A 263 12.37 6.08 28.38
CA GLY A 263 10.95 6.09 28.74
C GLY A 263 10.08 6.18 27.50
N ILE A 264 10.30 7.22 26.68
CA ILE A 264 9.57 7.41 25.41
C ILE A 264 9.66 6.17 24.52
N LEU A 265 10.86 5.59 24.34
CA LEU A 265 11.03 4.37 23.53
C LEU A 265 10.18 3.19 24.04
N ILE A 266 10.07 3.03 25.37
CA ILE A 266 9.25 1.98 25.96
C ILE A 266 7.77 2.29 25.75
N ASP A 267 7.37 3.55 25.84
CA ASP A 267 6.01 4.00 25.58
C ASP A 267 5.61 3.73 24.11
N GLU A 268 6.44 4.05 23.11
CA GLU A 268 6.14 3.73 21.70
C GLU A 268 5.95 2.22 21.46
N MET A 269 6.75 1.38 22.12
CA MET A 269 6.59 -0.08 22.07
C MET A 269 5.30 -0.53 22.76
N HIS A 270 4.90 0.16 23.82
CA HIS A 270 3.64 -0.06 24.52
C HIS A 270 2.45 0.35 23.65
N HIS A 271 2.53 1.49 22.94
CA HIS A 271 1.51 1.95 22.00
C HIS A 271 1.34 0.97 20.84
N LEU A 272 2.43 0.46 20.27
CA LEU A 272 2.40 -0.60 19.26
C LEU A 272 1.65 -1.85 19.74
N ALA A 273 1.92 -2.29 20.98
CA ALA A 273 1.21 -3.42 21.59
C ALA A 273 -0.26 -3.08 21.87
N GLN A 274 -0.56 -1.86 22.30
CA GLN A 274 -1.90 -1.37 22.58
C GLN A 274 -2.77 -1.34 21.32
N VAL A 275 -2.25 -0.87 20.19
CA VAL A 275 -2.92 -0.90 18.88
C VAL A 275 -3.15 -2.34 18.42
N SER A 276 -2.18 -3.23 18.64
CA SER A 276 -2.31 -4.66 18.33
C SER A 276 -3.46 -5.31 19.10
N ASN A 277 -3.62 -4.97 20.38
CA ASN A 277 -4.73 -5.45 21.22
C ASN A 277 -6.10 -4.99 20.69
N ILE A 278 -6.20 -3.74 20.24
CA ILE A 278 -7.43 -3.22 19.63
C ILE A 278 -7.73 -3.97 18.32
N LEU A 279 -6.73 -4.13 17.45
CA LEU A 279 -6.87 -4.88 16.19
C LEU A 279 -7.32 -6.32 16.42
N ASN A 280 -6.65 -7.06 17.31
CA ASN A 280 -7.03 -8.43 17.63
C ASN A 280 -8.47 -8.50 18.13
N ALA A 281 -8.86 -7.61 19.04
CA ALA A 281 -10.19 -7.62 19.65
C ALA A 281 -11.34 -7.50 18.62
N ILE A 282 -11.12 -6.76 17.54
CA ILE A 282 -12.10 -6.59 16.44
C ILE A 282 -11.89 -7.60 15.28
N ASP A 283 -11.26 -8.76 15.53
CA ASP A 283 -10.96 -9.77 14.50
C ASP A 283 -10.08 -9.23 13.36
N GLY A 284 -9.15 -8.33 13.70
CA GLY A 284 -8.04 -7.91 12.86
C GLY A 284 -6.81 -8.81 13.05
N ASN A 285 -5.89 -8.78 12.09
CA ASN A 285 -4.63 -9.50 12.17
C ASN A 285 -3.45 -8.50 12.05
N PRO A 286 -2.85 -8.03 13.17
CA PRO A 286 -1.71 -7.12 13.16
C PRO A 286 -0.56 -7.70 12.32
N ASN A 287 -0.27 -7.07 11.18
CA ASN A 287 0.76 -7.56 10.27
C ASN A 287 2.02 -6.68 10.31
N LEU A 288 3.01 -7.12 11.09
CA LEU A 288 4.32 -6.46 11.20
C LEU A 288 5.31 -6.92 10.11
N PHE A 289 5.00 -7.99 9.37
CA PHE A 289 5.90 -8.61 8.38
C PHE A 289 5.61 -8.18 6.95
N ALA A 290 4.65 -7.28 6.73
CA ALA A 290 4.40 -6.74 5.41
C ALA A 290 5.66 -6.05 4.88
N SER A 291 5.96 -6.24 3.58
CA SER A 291 7.18 -5.71 2.95
C SER A 291 7.36 -4.19 3.08
N HIS A 292 6.27 -3.46 3.30
CA HIS A 292 6.24 -2.02 3.46
C HIS A 292 6.04 -1.56 4.92
N PHE A 293 5.91 -2.48 5.89
CA PHE A 293 5.65 -2.13 7.29
C PHE A 293 6.80 -1.33 7.89
N VAL A 294 8.04 -1.79 7.69
CA VAL A 294 9.25 -1.07 8.11
C VAL A 294 9.61 -0.04 7.04
N PRO A 295 9.59 1.28 7.33
CA PRO A 295 9.92 2.30 6.36
C PRO A 295 11.43 2.32 6.05
N SER A 296 11.78 2.72 4.83
CA SER A 296 13.17 2.98 4.43
C SER A 296 13.57 4.39 4.81
N TYR A 297 14.31 4.56 5.91
CA TYR A 297 14.72 5.89 6.37
C TYR A 297 15.81 6.51 5.47
N PRO A 298 15.75 7.82 5.18
CA PRO A 298 14.72 8.75 5.64
C PRO A 298 13.41 8.61 4.86
N SER A 299 12.27 8.67 5.57
CA SER A 299 10.93 8.43 5.00
C SER A 299 9.92 9.42 5.58
N TYR A 300 8.81 9.64 4.87
CA TYR A 300 7.61 10.24 5.45
C TYR A 300 6.89 9.24 6.36
N LEU A 301 6.06 9.74 7.27
CA LEU A 301 5.23 8.90 8.13
C LEU A 301 4.06 8.27 7.37
N PRO A 302 3.63 7.06 7.77
CA PRO A 302 2.39 6.48 7.29
C PRO A 302 1.16 7.28 7.73
N GLY A 303 0.03 7.06 7.06
CA GLY A 303 -1.25 7.67 7.44
C GLY A 303 -1.38 9.16 7.13
N GLY A 304 -0.41 9.76 6.44
CA GLY A 304 -0.42 11.19 6.10
C GLY A 304 0.06 12.10 7.22
N VAL A 305 0.44 11.55 8.37
CA VAL A 305 0.94 12.30 9.54
C VAL A 305 2.16 13.14 9.14
N HIS A 306 2.15 14.44 9.47
CA HIS A 306 3.21 15.38 9.13
C HIS A 306 3.72 15.23 7.67
N PRO A 307 2.89 15.53 6.66
CA PRO A 307 3.19 15.20 5.25
C PRO A 307 4.45 15.90 4.72
N ASP A 308 4.82 17.04 5.31
CA ASP A 308 5.99 17.82 4.93
C ASP A 308 7.28 17.39 5.66
N VAL A 309 7.20 16.42 6.57
CA VAL A 309 8.30 16.07 7.49
C VAL A 309 8.88 14.72 7.13
N LYS A 310 10.14 14.73 6.72
CA LYS A 310 10.91 13.51 6.46
C LYS A 310 11.63 13.07 7.73
N ILE A 311 11.26 11.91 8.25
CA ILE A 311 11.90 11.31 9.43
C ILE A 311 13.27 10.78 9.06
N THR A 312 14.24 11.15 9.87
CA THR A 312 15.64 10.73 9.73
C THR A 312 16.09 9.93 10.94
N VAL A 313 17.01 9.01 10.72
CA VAL A 313 17.64 8.18 11.75
C VAL A 313 19.06 8.69 11.95
N ASN A 314 19.25 9.57 12.93
CA ASN A 314 20.53 10.25 13.20
C ASN A 314 20.96 10.07 14.66
N LYS A 315 22.24 10.36 14.93
CA LYS A 315 22.72 10.59 16.31
C LYS A 315 21.91 11.72 16.96
N ILE A 316 21.76 11.67 18.29
CA ILE A 316 21.03 12.71 18.99
C ILE A 316 21.75 14.06 18.86
N SER A 317 20.96 15.10 18.57
CA SER A 317 21.39 16.48 18.48
C SER A 317 20.18 17.38 18.74
N MET A 318 20.42 18.67 19.01
CA MET A 318 19.32 19.62 19.17
C MET A 318 18.47 19.77 17.90
N LEU A 319 19.07 19.60 16.72
CA LEU A 319 18.33 19.60 15.45
C LEU A 319 17.45 18.36 15.33
N GLN A 320 17.96 17.18 15.72
CA GLN A 320 17.16 15.95 15.72
C GLN A 320 15.97 16.05 16.68
N ILE A 321 16.18 16.61 17.87
CA ILE A 321 15.11 16.79 18.85
C ILE A 321 14.08 17.81 18.34
N ARG A 322 14.50 18.97 17.86
CA ARG A 322 13.57 20.06 17.48
C ARG A 322 12.84 19.82 16.17
N ASN A 323 13.54 19.30 15.16
CA ASN A 323 13.01 19.21 13.80
C ASN A 323 12.39 17.84 13.48
N VAL A 324 12.68 16.83 14.30
CA VAL A 324 12.10 15.49 14.16
C VAL A 324 11.26 15.20 15.39
N TYR A 325 11.87 14.94 16.55
CA TYR A 325 11.14 14.38 17.70
C TYR A 325 9.99 15.27 18.21
N MET A 326 10.24 16.56 18.42
CA MET A 326 9.17 17.49 18.81
C MET A 326 8.11 17.67 17.74
N VAL A 327 8.49 17.56 16.46
CA VAL A 327 7.53 17.69 15.36
C VAL A 327 6.60 16.49 15.37
N LEU A 328 7.14 15.27 15.51
CA LEU A 328 6.36 14.03 15.60
C LEU A 328 5.30 14.08 16.70
N GLU A 329 5.68 14.55 17.88
CA GLU A 329 4.79 14.59 19.05
C GLU A 329 3.94 15.86 19.11
N THR A 330 3.83 16.65 18.03
CA THR A 330 3.14 17.95 18.09
C THR A 330 1.67 17.76 18.45
N PRO A 331 1.15 18.42 19.49
CA PRO A 331 -0.22 18.21 19.92
C PRO A 331 -1.26 18.76 18.95
N SER A 332 -2.29 17.96 18.67
CA SER A 332 -3.49 18.38 17.95
C SER A 332 -4.33 19.36 18.78
N LYS A 333 -4.82 20.42 18.13
CA LYS A 333 -5.81 21.35 18.73
C LYS A 333 -7.25 20.83 18.67
N GLU A 334 -7.51 19.85 17.82
CA GLU A 334 -8.87 19.57 17.34
C GLU A 334 -9.74 18.81 18.35
N LEU A 335 -9.14 18.05 19.26
CA LEU A 335 -9.80 17.15 20.21
C LEU A 335 -10.66 17.84 21.27
N GLU A 336 -10.20 18.98 21.78
CA GLU A 336 -10.95 19.75 22.79
C GLU A 336 -12.04 20.61 22.13
N GLU A 337 -11.77 21.12 20.92
CA GLU A 337 -12.66 22.03 20.20
C GLU A 337 -13.87 21.30 19.58
N ASN A 338 -13.70 20.06 19.12
CA ASN A 338 -14.75 19.33 18.39
C ASN A 338 -15.74 18.56 19.29
N GLY A 339 -15.47 18.45 20.60
CA GLY A 339 -16.36 17.76 21.54
C GLY A 339 -16.42 16.23 21.42
N LEU A 340 -15.62 15.60 20.55
CA LEU A 340 -15.60 14.14 20.34
C LEU A 340 -15.43 13.37 21.63
N MET A 341 -14.48 13.78 22.47
CA MET A 341 -14.20 13.10 23.74
C MET A 341 -15.41 13.12 24.67
N LYS A 342 -16.20 14.21 24.67
CA LYS A 342 -17.43 14.29 25.47
C LYS A 342 -18.50 13.33 24.94
N ALA A 343 -18.68 13.26 23.62
CA ALA A 343 -19.64 12.35 22.99
C ALA A 343 -19.27 10.89 23.25
N VAL A 344 -18.01 10.51 23.03
CA VAL A 344 -17.51 9.15 23.30
C VAL A 344 -17.64 8.79 24.78
N ASP A 345 -17.29 9.69 25.70
CA ASP A 345 -17.45 9.46 27.14
C ASP A 345 -18.92 9.29 27.55
N LYS A 346 -19.83 10.00 26.88
CA LYS A 346 -21.28 9.83 27.08
C LYS A 346 -21.75 8.45 26.60
N ILE A 347 -21.31 8.00 25.42
CA ILE A 347 -21.60 6.64 24.90
C ILE A 347 -21.12 5.57 25.88
N VAL A 348 -19.88 5.68 26.37
CA VAL A 348 -19.32 4.73 27.35
C VAL A 348 -20.13 4.75 28.65
N LYS A 349 -20.50 5.93 29.16
CA LYS A 349 -21.31 6.07 30.40
C LYS A 349 -22.72 5.51 30.24
N ASP A 350 -23.37 5.74 29.11
CA ASP A 350 -24.75 5.32 28.90
C ASP A 350 -24.85 3.79 28.77
N LYS A 351 -23.81 3.11 28.26
CA LYS A 351 -23.71 1.64 28.32
C LYS A 351 -23.46 1.07 29.71
N LEU A 352 -22.89 1.86 30.63
CA LEU A 352 -22.66 1.45 32.02
C LEU A 352 -23.89 1.64 32.91
N LYS A 353 -24.93 2.38 32.46
CA LYS A 353 -26.16 2.59 33.24
C LYS A 353 -27.11 1.39 33.08
N PRO A 354 -27.72 0.88 34.16
CA PRO A 354 -28.80 -0.08 34.06
C PRO A 354 -30.03 0.56 33.40
N VAL A 355 -30.77 -0.21 32.60
CA VAL A 355 -31.94 0.21 31.82
C VAL A 355 -33.05 0.74 32.75
N SER A 356 -32.99 2.01 33.12
CA SER A 356 -34.11 2.71 33.74
C SER A 356 -33.99 4.22 33.56
N VAL A 357 -35.01 4.76 32.90
CA VAL A 357 -35.46 6.16 32.80
C VAL A 357 -34.62 7.11 31.94
N SER A 358 -35.10 7.29 30.72
CA SER A 358 -34.82 8.43 29.85
C SER A 358 -35.52 9.69 30.38
N THR A 359 -34.76 10.76 30.60
CA THR A 359 -35.31 12.13 30.63
C THR A 359 -34.60 12.94 29.54
N SER A 360 -35.40 13.63 28.73
CA SER A 360 -35.03 14.30 27.50
C SER A 360 -34.59 15.76 27.73
N ALA A 361 -33.45 16.13 27.15
CA ALA A 361 -33.13 17.40 26.48
C ALA A 361 -31.61 17.49 26.18
N ASP A 362 -30.99 16.36 25.81
CA ASP A 362 -29.56 16.27 25.54
C ASP A 362 -29.46 15.62 24.16
N THR A 363 -28.73 16.22 23.22
CA THR A 363 -28.51 15.64 21.89
C THR A 363 -28.01 14.19 22.07
N ASP A 364 -28.52 13.26 21.25
CA ASP A 364 -28.07 11.88 21.32
C ASP A 364 -26.56 11.86 21.05
N ALA A 365 -25.77 11.21 21.90
CA ALA A 365 -24.32 11.16 21.74
C ALA A 365 -23.93 10.55 20.39
N CYS A 366 -24.78 9.67 19.86
CA CYS A 366 -24.64 9.10 18.54
C CYS A 366 -24.94 10.08 17.40
N ASP A 367 -25.84 11.06 17.59
CA ASP A 367 -26.07 12.14 16.62
C ASP A 367 -24.85 13.08 16.55
N ASP A 368 -24.24 13.38 17.69
CA ASP A 368 -23.01 14.18 17.77
C ASP A 368 -21.85 13.46 17.05
N VAL A 369 -21.68 12.15 17.28
CA VAL A 369 -20.69 11.32 16.59
C VAL A 369 -20.96 11.27 15.08
N LEU A 370 -22.21 11.10 14.66
CA LEU A 370 -22.60 11.10 13.25
C LEU A 370 -22.25 12.44 12.58
N THR A 371 -22.48 13.55 13.25
CA THR A 371 -22.11 14.89 12.77
C THR A 371 -20.61 15.02 12.61
N LEU A 372 -19.84 14.67 13.64
CA LEU A 372 -18.37 14.69 13.61
C LEU A 372 -17.79 13.79 12.53
N TYR A 373 -18.39 12.62 12.35
CA TYR A 373 -18.04 11.68 11.30
C TYR A 373 -18.29 12.27 9.91
N ASN A 374 -19.47 12.85 9.66
CA ASN A 374 -19.79 13.49 8.39
C ASN A 374 -18.87 14.68 8.11
N ASP A 375 -18.54 15.47 9.14
CA ASP A 375 -17.61 16.58 9.04
C ASP A 375 -16.17 16.12 8.76
N ALA A 376 -15.72 15.04 9.40
CA ALA A 376 -14.39 14.46 9.15
C ALA A 376 -14.28 13.92 7.72
N VAL A 377 -15.32 13.21 7.25
CA VAL A 377 -15.41 12.73 5.86
C VAL A 377 -15.41 13.89 4.87
N LYS A 378 -16.14 14.98 5.18
CA LYS A 378 -16.22 16.16 4.32
C LYS A 378 -14.94 17.00 4.32
N ARG A 379 -14.25 17.13 5.47
CA ARG A 379 -13.05 17.97 5.63
C ARG A 379 -11.78 17.29 5.12
N ASN A 380 -11.63 15.98 5.31
CA ASN A 380 -10.35 15.32 5.06
C ASN A 380 -10.15 14.80 3.64
N GLU A 381 -11.14 14.87 2.74
CA GLU A 381 -11.21 14.20 1.41
C GLU A 381 -11.01 12.65 1.48
N ASP A 382 -10.15 12.15 2.37
CA ASP A 382 -10.01 10.78 2.86
C ASP A 382 -9.58 10.78 4.35
N ILE A 383 -10.47 10.34 5.25
CA ILE A 383 -10.20 10.14 6.69
C ILE A 383 -9.05 9.15 6.97
N ARG A 384 -8.52 8.47 5.94
CA ARG A 384 -7.44 7.47 6.06
C ARG A 384 -6.05 8.01 5.80
N THR A 385 -5.91 9.17 5.16
CA THR A 385 -4.61 9.62 4.65
C THR A 385 -4.31 11.10 4.83
N ASN A 386 -5.16 11.85 5.53
CA ASN A 386 -5.00 13.29 5.70
C ASN A 386 -5.04 13.68 7.18
N HIS A 387 -3.94 13.37 7.88
CA HIS A 387 -3.76 13.69 9.30
C HIS A 387 -2.51 14.54 9.43
N ASN A 388 -2.54 15.71 10.06
CA ASN A 388 -1.35 16.52 10.26
C ASN A 388 -0.57 16.14 11.53
N THR A 389 -1.20 15.44 12.48
CA THR A 389 -0.55 14.95 13.73
C THR A 389 -0.96 13.50 14.04
N ILE A 390 -0.23 12.85 14.96
CA ILE A 390 -0.52 11.49 15.45
C ILE A 390 -1.93 11.45 16.09
N GLY A 391 -2.24 12.45 16.89
CA GLY A 391 -3.51 12.66 17.56
C GLY A 391 -4.67 12.84 16.58
N GLN A 392 -4.46 13.44 15.41
CA GLN A 392 -5.50 13.49 14.37
C GLN A 392 -5.79 12.11 13.77
N LEU A 393 -4.78 11.25 13.58
CA LEU A 393 -5.01 9.85 13.16
C LEU A 393 -5.83 9.10 14.21
N TYR A 394 -5.48 9.20 15.49
CA TYR A 394 -6.25 8.54 16.56
C TYR A 394 -7.64 9.16 16.76
N THR A 395 -7.81 10.45 16.48
CA THR A 395 -9.13 11.11 16.43
C THR A 395 -9.99 10.47 15.34
N ALA A 396 -9.44 10.27 14.14
CA ALA A 396 -10.12 9.57 13.05
C ALA A 396 -10.50 8.14 13.42
N ILE A 397 -9.60 7.39 14.07
CA ILE A 397 -9.88 6.04 14.59
C ILE A 397 -11.06 6.08 15.58
N LEU A 398 -11.04 7.00 16.54
CA LEU A 398 -12.12 7.15 17.53
C LEU A 398 -13.45 7.50 16.88
N ILE A 399 -13.47 8.42 15.91
CA ILE A 399 -14.68 8.80 15.16
C ILE A 399 -15.29 7.58 14.45
N VAL A 400 -14.47 6.83 13.71
CA VAL A 400 -14.93 5.64 12.98
C VAL A 400 -15.40 4.55 13.96
N MET A 401 -14.65 4.30 15.03
CA MET A 401 -15.01 3.29 16.03
C MET A 401 -16.31 3.65 16.75
N ALA A 402 -16.49 4.91 17.16
CA ALA A 402 -17.71 5.39 17.80
C ALA A 402 -18.91 5.35 16.84
N LYS A 403 -18.71 5.63 15.56
CA LYS A 403 -19.75 5.52 14.53
C LYS A 403 -20.24 4.07 14.39
N LEU A 404 -19.31 3.12 14.26
CA LEU A 404 -19.64 1.70 14.17
C LEU A 404 -20.34 1.18 15.42
N GLU A 405 -19.93 1.69 16.59
CA GLU A 405 -20.58 1.38 17.86
C GLU A 405 -22.04 1.88 17.89
N CYS A 406 -22.28 3.13 17.47
CA CYS A 406 -23.61 3.72 17.38
C CYS A 406 -24.52 3.02 16.36
N ASP A 407 -23.95 2.52 15.27
CA ASP A 407 -24.67 1.73 14.27
C ASP A 407 -24.94 0.28 14.73
N GLY A 408 -24.34 -0.15 15.84
CA GLY A 408 -24.41 -1.54 16.31
C GLY A 408 -23.61 -2.52 15.42
N GLU A 409 -22.69 -2.01 14.60
CA GLU A 409 -21.86 -2.79 13.69
C GLU A 409 -20.51 -3.19 14.31
N LEU A 410 -20.04 -2.47 15.35
CA LEU A 410 -18.80 -2.81 16.04
C LEU A 410 -18.99 -4.05 16.92
N LYS A 411 -18.15 -5.06 16.70
CA LYS A 411 -18.14 -6.29 17.48
C LYS A 411 -16.74 -6.60 17.97
N PHE A 412 -16.68 -7.14 19.18
CA PHE A 412 -15.46 -7.60 19.82
C PHE A 412 -15.52 -9.12 19.90
N TYR A 413 -14.61 -9.79 19.19
CA TYR A 413 -14.63 -11.24 18.95
C TYR A 413 -13.57 -11.96 19.76
N ASP A 414 -12.36 -11.39 19.81
CA ASP A 414 -11.18 -12.08 20.32
C ASP A 414 -10.66 -11.47 21.62
N THR A 415 -11.05 -12.12 22.72
CA THR A 415 -10.59 -11.79 24.06
C THR A 415 -9.35 -12.61 24.48
N LYS A 416 -8.85 -13.50 23.61
CA LYS A 416 -7.80 -14.48 23.93
C LYS A 416 -6.42 -14.08 23.40
N HIS A 417 -6.33 -13.39 22.28
CA HIS A 417 -5.06 -12.90 21.74
C HIS A 417 -4.77 -11.45 22.17
N GLN A 418 -4.85 -11.21 23.48
CA GLN A 418 -4.48 -9.93 24.08
C GLN A 418 -3.04 -10.04 24.61
N LEU A 419 -2.15 -9.17 24.14
CA LEU A 419 -0.79 -9.05 24.62
C LEU A 419 -0.78 -8.53 26.06
N GLU A 420 0.18 -9.03 26.84
CA GLU A 420 0.43 -8.62 28.23
C GLU A 420 1.87 -8.13 28.35
N VAL A 421 2.10 -6.88 27.94
CA VAL A 421 3.41 -6.22 28.01
C VAL A 421 3.38 -5.14 29.08
N ARG A 422 4.47 -5.01 29.83
CA ARG A 422 4.67 -3.96 30.84
C ARG A 422 5.47 -2.80 30.25
N GLY A 423 4.89 -1.61 30.31
CA GLY A 423 5.54 -0.34 30.02
C GLY A 423 6.35 0.19 31.20
N GLU A 424 6.81 1.44 31.09
CA GLU A 424 7.57 2.09 32.15
C GLU A 424 6.71 2.28 33.42
N GLY A 425 7.33 2.21 34.60
CA GLY A 425 6.62 2.35 35.88
C GLY A 425 5.66 1.21 36.22
N GLY A 426 5.65 0.11 35.46
CA GLY A 426 4.76 -1.03 35.68
C GLY A 426 3.37 -0.86 35.07
N LYS A 427 3.17 0.13 34.19
CA LYS A 427 1.93 0.29 33.41
C LYS A 427 1.72 -0.94 32.54
N GLU A 428 0.55 -1.57 32.62
CA GLU A 428 0.22 -2.70 31.76
C GLU A 428 -0.56 -2.21 30.53
N VAL A 429 -0.36 -2.87 29.39
CA VAL A 429 -1.22 -2.64 28.22
C VAL A 429 -2.68 -2.95 28.57
N THR A 430 -3.58 -2.08 28.13
CA THR A 430 -5.02 -2.26 28.35
C THR A 430 -5.47 -3.44 27.51
N LYS A 431 -6.09 -4.43 28.15
CA LYS A 431 -6.77 -5.53 27.46
C LYS A 431 -8.09 -5.02 26.91
N VAL A 432 -8.36 -5.29 25.64
CA VAL A 432 -9.51 -4.76 24.92
C VAL A 432 -10.55 -5.85 24.76
N TYR A 433 -11.74 -5.61 25.30
CA TYR A 433 -12.85 -6.57 25.33
C TYR A 433 -14.17 -5.96 24.85
N ASP A 434 -14.26 -4.64 24.86
CA ASP A 434 -15.45 -3.88 24.55
C ASP A 434 -15.06 -2.47 24.08
N PHE A 435 -16.07 -1.70 23.69
CA PHE A 435 -15.89 -0.33 23.24
C PHE A 435 -15.23 0.57 24.31
N GLY A 436 -15.58 0.42 25.58
CA GLY A 436 -15.04 1.23 26.66
C GLY A 436 -13.53 1.02 26.87
N THR A 437 -13.10 -0.24 26.90
CA THR A 437 -11.68 -0.62 27.00
C THR A 437 -10.88 -0.24 25.75
N ALA A 438 -11.47 -0.31 24.55
CA ALA A 438 -10.85 0.17 23.32
C ALA A 438 -10.66 1.70 23.31
N VAL A 439 -11.67 2.44 23.77
CA VAL A 439 -11.59 3.91 23.92
C VAL A 439 -10.50 4.28 24.93
N GLN A 440 -10.45 3.60 26.08
CA GLN A 440 -9.43 3.86 27.09
C GLN A 440 -8.01 3.60 26.54
N ALA A 441 -7.83 2.52 25.79
CA ALA A 441 -6.58 2.19 25.13
C ALA A 441 -6.10 3.32 24.21
N ILE A 442 -6.97 3.84 23.34
CA ILE A 442 -6.62 4.95 22.43
C ILE A 442 -6.35 6.24 23.22
N LYS A 443 -7.15 6.54 24.24
CA LYS A 443 -6.94 7.72 25.11
C LYS A 443 -5.57 7.69 25.78
N ASN A 444 -5.09 6.53 26.22
CA ASN A 444 -3.78 6.40 26.83
C ASN A 444 -2.68 6.75 25.83
N ILE A 445 -2.73 6.20 24.60
CA ILE A 445 -1.76 6.48 23.53
C ILE A 445 -1.68 7.99 23.27
N MET A 446 -2.83 8.62 23.03
CA MET A 446 -2.90 10.04 22.68
C MET A 446 -2.37 10.94 23.80
N LYS A 447 -2.67 10.62 25.06
CA LYS A 447 -2.22 11.39 26.22
C LYS A 447 -0.72 11.26 26.47
N GLU A 448 -0.12 10.09 26.21
CA GLU A 448 1.31 9.86 26.44
C GLU A 448 2.17 10.53 25.36
N GLY A 449 1.79 10.44 24.09
CA GLY A 449 2.51 11.12 22.99
C GLY A 449 2.37 12.64 23.03
N GLU A 450 1.17 13.13 22.69
CA GLU A 450 0.91 14.55 22.47
C GLU A 450 0.52 15.31 23.77
N GLY A 451 -0.06 14.61 24.75
CA GLY A 451 -0.70 15.23 25.92
C GLY A 451 -2.20 15.45 25.70
N SER A 452 -2.91 15.96 26.70
CA SER A 452 -4.37 16.17 26.55
C SER A 452 -4.73 17.42 25.74
N SER A 453 -3.80 18.35 25.56
CA SER A 453 -3.98 19.63 24.84
C SER A 453 -2.63 20.33 24.62
N PRO A 454 -2.48 21.17 23.58
CA PRO A 454 -1.35 22.10 23.47
C PRO A 454 -1.18 23.04 24.66
N CYS A 455 -2.17 23.13 25.54
CA CYS A 455 -2.14 23.92 26.77
C CYS A 455 -1.99 23.06 28.04
N ASN A 456 -2.04 21.72 27.95
CA ASN A 456 -1.90 20.83 29.10
C ASN A 456 -0.72 19.85 28.90
N PRO A 457 0.40 20.06 29.62
CA PRO A 457 1.61 19.26 29.44
C PRO A 457 1.60 17.88 30.11
N LEU A 458 0.52 17.52 30.80
CA LEU A 458 0.47 16.35 31.67
C LEU A 458 -0.19 15.13 31.00
N ASP A 459 0.36 13.95 31.31
CA ASP A 459 -0.31 12.65 31.16
C ASP A 459 -1.09 12.28 32.45
N ASP A 460 -2.05 11.34 32.37
CA ASP A 460 -2.89 10.95 33.52
C ASP A 460 -2.10 10.36 34.71
N SER A 461 -0.83 9.98 34.51
CA SER A 461 0.06 9.43 35.52
C SER A 461 0.89 10.47 36.26
N SER A 462 0.57 11.76 36.11
CA SER A 462 1.31 12.92 36.65
C SER A 462 2.69 13.18 36.01
N GLY A 463 2.97 12.52 34.87
CA GLY A 463 4.15 12.71 34.01
C GLY A 463 3.92 13.77 32.93
N LEU A 464 4.98 14.09 32.18
CA LEU A 464 4.92 14.96 31.00
C LEU A 464 4.70 14.12 29.74
N SER A 465 3.86 14.58 28.80
CA SER A 465 3.77 13.92 27.48
C SER A 465 5.07 14.05 26.70
N HIS A 466 5.26 13.18 25.70
CA HIS A 466 6.51 13.08 24.94
C HIS A 466 6.92 14.43 24.32
N TYR A 467 5.98 15.19 23.76
CA TYR A 467 6.23 16.54 23.27
C TYR A 467 6.93 17.42 24.30
N TYR A 468 6.41 17.45 25.52
CA TYR A 468 6.92 18.30 26.60
C TYR A 468 8.19 17.74 27.23
N GLN A 469 8.41 16.43 27.18
CA GLN A 469 9.69 15.81 27.53
C GLN A 469 10.78 16.24 26.53
N PHE A 470 10.51 16.16 25.22
CA PHE A 470 11.42 16.66 24.19
C PHE A 470 11.62 18.17 24.27
N ALA A 471 10.56 18.94 24.53
CA ALA A 471 10.65 20.38 24.73
C ALA A 471 11.53 20.74 25.95
N SER A 472 11.48 19.95 27.02
CA SER A 472 12.32 20.13 28.20
C SER A 472 13.81 19.98 27.87
N ILE A 473 14.15 18.98 27.05
CA ILE A 473 15.51 18.80 26.52
C ILE A 473 15.87 19.97 25.59
N ALA A 474 14.99 20.30 24.64
CA ALA A 474 15.21 21.32 23.63
C ALA A 474 15.43 22.73 24.22
N ASN A 475 14.85 23.00 25.38
CA ASN A 475 14.97 24.28 26.08
C ASN A 475 16.00 24.26 27.22
N GLY A 476 16.55 23.09 27.57
CA GLY A 476 17.44 22.93 28.73
C GLY A 476 16.76 23.41 30.02
N ARG A 477 15.49 23.04 30.21
CA ARG A 477 14.66 23.40 31.37
C ARG A 477 13.74 22.24 31.73
N HIS A 478 13.47 22.05 33.02
CA HIS A 478 12.50 21.08 33.50
C HIS A 478 11.14 21.74 33.75
N LEU A 479 10.08 21.14 33.23
CA LEU A 479 8.72 21.47 33.63
C LEU A 479 8.45 20.80 34.99
N LYS A 480 7.96 21.58 35.94
CA LYS A 480 7.63 21.10 37.28
C LYS A 480 6.18 21.44 37.59
N THR A 481 5.40 20.43 37.91
CA THR A 481 4.03 20.60 38.39
C THR A 481 4.07 21.25 39.78
N ILE A 482 3.45 22.43 39.92
CA ILE A 482 3.35 23.14 41.20
C ILE A 482 1.94 22.89 41.75
N THR A 483 1.84 22.09 42.80
CA THR A 483 0.57 21.74 43.46
C THR A 483 0.08 22.80 44.45
N ASN A 484 0.86 23.84 44.75
CA ASN A 484 0.46 24.95 45.62
C ASN A 484 0.98 26.30 45.11
N TYR A 485 0.08 27.23 44.79
CA TYR A 485 0.40 28.62 44.44
C TYR A 485 0.82 29.44 45.67
N SER A 486 1.96 29.11 46.28
CA SER A 486 2.65 30.02 47.19
C SER A 486 3.94 30.51 46.50
N LYS A 487 3.86 31.75 45.99
CA LYS A 487 4.94 32.59 45.41
C LYS A 487 6.31 31.90 45.22
N VAL A 488 6.60 31.43 44.01
CA VAL A 488 7.95 30.99 43.63
C VAL A 488 8.72 32.17 43.03
N SER A 489 9.50 32.83 43.87
CA SER A 489 10.64 33.67 43.46
C SER A 489 11.91 32.82 43.55
N SER A 490 12.18 32.00 42.53
CA SER A 490 13.56 31.55 42.26
C SER A 490 13.66 30.98 40.85
N ARG A 491 14.56 31.55 40.04
CA ARG A 491 15.01 30.95 38.79
C ARG A 491 15.95 29.80 39.15
N ILE A 492 15.55 28.57 38.85
CA ILE A 492 16.42 27.40 38.95
C ILE A 492 17.11 27.22 37.61
N GLN A 493 18.44 27.36 37.59
CA GLN A 493 19.31 27.22 36.43
C GLN A 493 19.93 25.82 36.44
N ILE A 494 19.95 25.13 35.29
CA ILE A 494 20.69 23.86 35.13
C ILE A 494 22.20 24.15 35.21
N PRO A 495 23.01 23.33 35.92
CA PRO A 495 24.46 23.47 35.95
C PRO A 495 25.06 23.48 34.53
N LEU A 496 26.03 24.36 34.29
CA LEU A 496 26.68 24.59 32.99
C LEU A 496 27.27 23.34 32.32
N ALA A 497 27.52 22.26 33.07
CA ALA A 497 28.11 21.02 32.55
C ALA A 497 27.23 20.26 31.55
N ASP A 498 25.90 20.43 31.57
CA ASP A 498 24.97 19.74 30.66
C ASP A 498 24.69 20.51 29.34
N ARG A 499 25.28 21.71 29.16
CA ARG A 499 25.07 22.53 27.95
C ARG A 499 26.07 22.27 26.83
N GLU A 500 27.28 21.80 27.13
CA GLU A 500 28.38 21.80 26.16
C GLU A 500 28.35 20.65 25.13
N PHE A 501 27.62 19.55 25.39
CA PHE A 501 27.66 18.40 24.48
C PHE A 501 26.54 18.40 23.42
N LEU A 502 25.42 19.08 23.65
CA LEU A 502 24.31 19.15 22.68
C LEU A 502 24.54 20.20 21.57
N LEU A 503 25.60 21.00 21.69
CA LEU A 503 26.00 22.05 20.74
C LEU A 503 27.27 21.72 19.93
N ARG A 504 27.92 20.57 20.15
CA ARG A 504 29.11 20.12 19.40
C ARG A 504 28.81 18.97 18.43
#